data_AF-A0A9N9GYI9-F1
#
_entry.id   AF-A0A9N9GYI9-F1
#
_cell.length_a   1.000
_cell.length_b   1.000
_cell.length_c   1.000
_cell.angle_alpha   90.00
_cell.angle_beta   90.00
_cell.angle_gamma   90.00
#
_symmetry.space_group_name_H-M   'P 1'
#
loop_
_entity.id
_entity.type
_entity.pdbx_description
1 polymer ?
#
loop_
_entity_poly.entity_id
_entity_poly.type
_entity_poly.pdbx_seq_one_letter_code
_entity_poly.pdbx_strand_id
1 'polypeptide(L)'
;MVFNNLSHFLPKSLTKSTTEMKNLDIVGLNIFLKEQRLGFDTKHFETLNKQEVDGNAFLGLTYDKLIVSPYILPGGLAVNIARLVKEINGPGKSQGRDT
;
A
#
# COMPACT_ATOMS: atom_id res chain seq x y z
N MET A 1 36.87 -17.63 -8.13
CA MET A 1 36.13 -17.56 -6.85
C MET A 1 35.41 -16.23 -6.78
N VAL A 2 34.10 -16.29 -6.49
CA VAL A 2 33.15 -15.25 -6.06
C VAL A 2 32.97 -14.03 -6.97
N PHE A 3 31.92 -14.06 -7.79
CA PHE A 3 31.30 -12.85 -8.33
C PHE A 3 30.46 -12.21 -7.23
N ASN A 4 30.70 -10.92 -7.00
CA ASN A 4 29.96 -10.05 -6.09
C ASN A 4 28.45 -10.15 -6.32
N ASN A 5 27.70 -10.45 -5.25
CA ASN A 5 26.28 -10.15 -5.17
C ASN A 5 26.07 -8.63 -5.04
N LEU A 6 26.24 -7.92 -6.15
CA LEU A 6 25.74 -6.56 -6.34
C LEU A 6 24.26 -6.64 -6.68
N SER A 7 23.45 -6.95 -5.66
CA SER A 7 22.00 -6.71 -5.70
C SER A 7 21.76 -5.20 -5.66
N HIS A 8 21.97 -4.59 -6.81
CA HIS A 8 21.19 -3.51 -7.41
C HIS A 8 20.64 -2.43 -6.47
N PHE A 9 21.32 -1.28 -6.55
CA PHE A 9 20.84 0.09 -6.39
C PHE A 9 19.37 0.34 -6.77
N LEU A 10 18.45 0.07 -5.85
CA LEU A 10 17.21 0.82 -5.70
C LEU A 10 17.10 1.19 -4.21
N PRO A 11 16.72 2.42 -3.84
CA PRO A 11 16.20 2.62 -2.49
C PRO A 11 15.04 1.64 -2.36
N LYS A 12 15.16 0.73 -1.40
CA LYS A 12 14.13 -0.22 -1.02
C LYS A 12 12.87 0.62 -0.77
N SER A 13 11.97 0.74 -1.75
CA SER A 13 10.64 1.27 -1.49
C SER A 13 10.11 0.44 -0.33
N LEU A 14 9.64 1.10 0.72
CA LEU A 14 9.29 0.46 1.98
C LEU A 14 8.11 -0.48 1.71
N THR A 15 8.41 -1.70 1.30
CA THR A 15 7.47 -2.73 0.91
C THR A 15 7.31 -3.61 2.13
N LYS A 16 6.29 -3.31 2.94
CA LYS A 16 5.88 -4.17 4.04
C LYS A 16 5.27 -5.44 3.45
N SER A 17 5.63 -6.59 3.99
CA SER A 17 4.96 -7.85 3.66
C SER A 17 3.49 -7.79 4.11
N THR A 18 2.65 -8.65 3.54
CA THR A 18 1.23 -8.77 3.94
C THR A 18 1.09 -9.00 5.45
N THR A 19 1.97 -9.80 6.06
CA THR A 19 1.96 -10.11 7.49
C THR A 19 2.31 -8.89 8.34
N GLU A 20 3.33 -8.12 7.94
CA GLU A 20 3.66 -6.86 8.62
C GLU A 20 2.54 -5.84 8.49
N MET A 21 1.87 -5.81 7.34
CA MET A 21 0.78 -4.89 7.08
C MET A 21 -0.42 -5.18 7.98
N LYS A 22 -0.78 -6.45 8.18
CA LYS A 22 -1.88 -6.84 9.08
C LYS A 22 -1.71 -6.39 10.53
N ASN A 23 -0.46 -6.22 10.97
CA ASN A 23 -0.14 -5.84 12.35
C ASN A 23 -0.05 -4.33 12.57
N LEU A 24 -0.24 -3.52 11.53
CA LEU A 24 -0.25 -2.07 11.69
C LEU A 24 -1.57 -1.62 12.32
N ASP A 25 -1.46 -0.85 13.38
CA ASP A 25 -2.54 -0.01 13.86
C ASP A 25 -2.78 1.17 12.90
N ILE A 26 -3.82 1.97 13.19
CA ILE A 26 -4.20 3.13 12.39
C ILE A 26 -3.03 4.11 12.23
N VAL A 27 -2.23 4.31 13.28
CA VAL A 27 -1.07 5.22 13.26
C VAL A 27 0.03 4.69 12.35
N GLY A 28 0.37 3.41 12.48
CA GLY A 28 1.36 2.73 11.65
C GLY A 28 0.95 2.71 10.18
N LEU A 29 -0.33 2.50 9.87
CA LEU A 29 -0.87 2.61 8.51
C LEU A 29 -0.67 4.02 7.95
N ASN A 30 -1.01 5.05 8.71
CA ASN A 30 -0.88 6.44 8.26
C ASN A 30 0.58 6.82 7.95
N ILE A 31 1.53 6.38 8.78
CA ILE A 31 2.96 6.59 8.53
C ILE A 31 3.36 5.91 7.21
N PHE A 32 2.99 4.63 7.06
CA PHE A 32 3.28 3.87 5.85
C PHE A 32 2.73 4.56 4.60
N LEU A 33 1.47 5.00 4.61
CA LEU A 33 0.84 5.65 3.46
C LEU A 33 1.47 7.01 3.11
N LYS A 34 1.96 7.77 4.10
CA LYS A 34 2.73 9.00 3.86
C LYS A 34 4.03 8.72 3.13
N GLU A 35 4.70 7.63 3.47
CA GLU A 35 5.96 7.22 2.82
C GLU A 35 5.75 6.77 1.37
N GLN A 36 4.58 6.20 1.04
CA GLN A 36 4.24 5.80 -0.33
C GLN A 36 3.99 6.98 -1.28
N ARG A 37 3.90 8.23 -0.76
CA ARG A 37 3.71 9.46 -1.56
C ARG A 37 2.55 9.39 -2.57
N LEU A 38 1.44 8.74 -2.19
CA LEU A 38 0.28 8.52 -3.06
C LEU A 38 -0.57 9.78 -3.32
N GLY A 39 -0.16 10.94 -2.82
CA GLY A 39 -0.92 12.20 -2.95
C GLY A 39 -2.05 12.35 -1.93
N PHE A 40 -2.00 11.64 -0.80
CA PHE A 40 -2.93 11.86 0.29
C PHE A 40 -2.72 13.23 0.92
N ASP A 41 -3.79 13.99 1.02
CA ASP A 41 -3.89 15.16 1.90
C ASP A 41 -4.49 14.79 3.27
N THR A 42 -4.58 15.78 4.15
CA THR A 42 -5.15 15.63 5.50
C THR A 42 -6.57 15.06 5.50
N LYS A 43 -7.43 15.45 4.55
CA LYS A 43 -8.83 15.00 4.50
C LYS A 43 -8.95 13.52 4.16
N HIS A 44 -8.08 13.01 3.29
CA HIS A 44 -8.03 11.59 2.97
C HIS A 44 -7.60 10.76 4.18
N PHE A 45 -6.60 11.23 4.94
CA PHE A 45 -6.20 10.58 6.20
C PHE A 45 -7.29 10.63 7.27
N GLU A 46 -7.97 11.78 7.42
CA GLU A 46 -9.13 11.89 8.32
C GLU A 46 -10.24 10.92 7.94
N THR A 47 -10.48 10.72 6.64
CA THR A 47 -11.48 9.77 6.15
C THR A 47 -11.12 8.34 6.56
N LEU A 48 -9.88 7.90 6.34
CA LEU A 48 -9.44 6.58 6.77
C LEU A 48 -9.50 6.41 8.30
N ASN A 49 -9.13 7.44 9.05
CA ASN A 49 -9.16 7.42 10.52
C ASN A 49 -10.59 7.35 11.07
N LYS A 50 -11.53 8.09 10.48
CA LYS A 50 -12.96 8.04 10.86
C LYS A 50 -13.59 6.68 10.62
N GLN A 51 -13.07 5.93 9.64
CA GLN A 51 -13.49 4.57 9.33
C GLN A 51 -12.64 3.51 10.05
N GLU A 52 -11.80 3.94 11.00
CA GLU A 52 -10.94 3.07 11.82
C GLU A 52 -10.13 2.08 10.97
N VAL A 53 -9.64 2.53 9.81
CA VAL A 53 -8.88 1.66 8.91
C VAL A 53 -7.51 1.39 9.50
N ASP A 54 -7.32 0.19 10.04
CA ASP A 54 -6.02 -0.36 10.39
C ASP A 54 -5.38 -1.09 9.19
N GLY A 55 -4.17 -1.62 9.38
CA GLY A 55 -3.45 -2.28 8.30
C GLY A 55 -4.12 -3.56 7.79
N ASN A 56 -4.87 -4.28 8.63
CA ASN A 56 -5.62 -5.45 8.20
C ASN A 56 -6.86 -5.06 7.36
N ALA A 57 -7.62 -4.05 7.81
CA ALA A 57 -8.75 -3.48 7.08
C ALA A 57 -8.29 -2.90 5.73
N PHE A 58 -7.13 -2.24 5.71
CA PHE A 58 -6.52 -1.67 4.51
C PHE A 58 -6.31 -2.72 3.41
N LEU A 59 -5.83 -3.91 3.77
CA LEU A 59 -5.62 -5.00 2.81
C LEU A 59 -6.91 -5.53 2.17
N GLY A 60 -8.07 -5.22 2.77
CA GLY A 60 -9.39 -5.55 2.25
C GLY A 60 -10.04 -4.45 1.40
N LEU A 61 -9.35 -3.32 1.19
CA LEU A 61 -9.84 -2.22 0.37
C LEU A 61 -9.73 -2.53 -1.11
N THR A 62 -10.81 -2.24 -1.83
CA THR A 62 -10.90 -2.36 -3.29
C THR A 62 -11.30 -1.02 -3.88
N TYR A 63 -11.06 -0.84 -5.18
CA TYR A 63 -11.48 0.37 -5.88
C TYR A 63 -12.96 0.71 -5.62
N ASP A 64 -13.85 -0.28 -5.74
CA ASP A 64 -15.30 -0.10 -5.56
C ASP A 64 -15.66 0.38 -4.16
N LYS A 65 -15.00 -0.15 -3.11
CA LYS A 65 -15.22 0.31 -1.73
C LYS A 65 -14.75 1.76 -1.55
N LEU A 66 -13.64 2.13 -2.17
CA LEU A 66 -13.01 3.43 -1.97
C LEU A 66 -13.77 4.59 -2.60
N ILE A 67 -14.52 4.36 -3.69
CA ILE A 67 -15.26 5.42 -4.40
C ILE A 67 -16.68 5.63 -3.87
N VAL A 68 -17.19 4.75 -3.02
CA VAL A 68 -18.53 4.84 -2.42
C VAL A 68 -18.47 5.20 -0.94
N SER A 69 -19.63 5.49 -0.34
CA SER A 69 -19.74 5.68 1.11
C SER A 69 -19.23 4.43 1.85
N PRO A 70 -18.43 4.58 2.92
CA PRO A 70 -18.14 5.82 3.64
C PRO A 70 -16.87 6.58 3.21
N TYR A 71 -16.14 6.09 2.20
CA TYR A 71 -14.82 6.63 1.84
C TYR A 71 -14.88 7.76 0.81
N ILE A 72 -15.66 7.60 -0.26
CA ILE A 72 -15.90 8.61 -1.30
C ILE A 72 -14.60 9.29 -1.78
N LEU A 73 -13.54 8.50 -2.00
CA LEU A 73 -12.24 9.01 -2.44
C LEU A 73 -12.27 9.36 -3.93
N PRO A 74 -11.47 10.35 -4.37
CA PRO A 74 -11.27 10.62 -5.79
C PRO A 74 -10.83 9.36 -6.53
N GLY A 75 -11.39 9.11 -7.72
CA GLY A 75 -11.15 7.88 -8.49
C GLY A 75 -9.66 7.60 -8.75
N GLY A 76 -8.86 8.62 -9.04
CA GLY A 76 -7.41 8.46 -9.22
C GLY A 76 -6.69 7.96 -7.95
N LEU A 77 -7.08 8.47 -6.78
CA LEU A 77 -6.54 8.04 -5.49
C LEU A 77 -7.00 6.61 -5.17
N ALA A 78 -8.26 6.30 -5.42
CA ALA A 78 -8.82 4.96 -5.24
C ALA A 78 -8.09 3.91 -6.10
N VAL A 79 -7.75 4.23 -7.35
CA VAL A 79 -6.95 3.36 -8.22
C VAL A 79 -5.57 3.09 -7.63
N ASN A 80 -4.90 4.13 -7.14
CA ASN A 80 -3.54 4.00 -6.58
C ASN A 80 -3.52 3.14 -5.32
N ILE A 81 -4.50 3.33 -4.42
CA ILE A 81 -4.65 2.50 -3.21
C ILE A 81 -4.95 1.04 -3.59
N ALA A 82 -5.92 0.81 -4.49
CA ALA A 82 -6.28 -0.54 -4.90
C ALA A 82 -5.09 -1.28 -5.58
N ARG A 83 -4.26 -0.56 -6.33
CA ARG A 83 -3.01 -1.10 -6.89
C ARG A 83 -2.04 -1.49 -5.79
N LEU A 84 -1.79 -0.60 -4.82
CA LEU A 84 -0.89 -0.87 -3.70
C LEU A 84 -1.35 -2.09 -2.88
N VAL A 85 -2.66 -2.20 -2.59
CA VAL A 85 -3.22 -3.37 -1.89
C VAL A 85 -2.97 -4.66 -2.68
N LYS A 86 -3.16 -4.64 -4.00
CA LYS A 86 -2.86 -5.80 -4.86
C LYS A 86 -1.38 -6.16 -4.87
N GLU A 87 -0.48 -5.17 -4.88
CA GLU A 87 0.97 -5.40 -4.81
C GLU A 87 1.39 -6.02 -3.48
N ILE A 88 0.74 -5.64 -2.37
CA ILE A 88 1.00 -6.21 -1.03
C ILE A 88 0.38 -7.60 -0.87
N ASN A 89 -0.79 -7.87 -1.46
CA ASN A 89 -1.49 -9.16 -1.36
C ASN A 89 -1.04 -10.20 -2.40
N GLY A 90 -0.45 -9.77 -3.52
CA GLY A 90 -0.03 -10.66 -4.61
C GLY A 90 1.19 -11.52 -4.25
N PRO A 91 1.41 -12.64 -4.96
CA PRO A 91 2.64 -13.40 -4.81
C PRO A 91 3.80 -12.48 -5.18
N GLY A 92 4.75 -12.30 -4.26
CA GLY A 92 5.87 -11.38 -4.45
C GLY A 92 6.52 -11.56 -5.83
N LYS A 93 6.67 -10.44 -6.56
CA LYS A 93 7.51 -10.30 -7.75
C LYS A 93 7.39 -11.41 -8.80
N SER A 94 6.46 -11.28 -9.75
CA SER A 94 6.74 -11.77 -11.12
C SER A 94 7.54 -10.71 -11.88
N GLN A 95 8.81 -10.52 -11.50
CA GLN A 95 9.83 -10.02 -12.42
C GLN A 95 10.74 -11.21 -12.77
N GLY A 96 10.19 -12.05 -13.63
CA GLY A 96 10.83 -13.16 -14.28
C GLY A 96 10.10 -13.35 -15.60
N ARG A 97 10.57 -12.65 -16.63
CA ARG A 97 10.35 -13.03 -18.02
C ARG A 97 11.63 -12.71 -18.76
N ASP A 98 12.58 -13.61 -18.57
CA ASP A 98 13.53 -13.97 -19.60
C ASP A 98 12.73 -14.69 -20.69
N THR A 99 12.67 -14.11 -21.87
CA THR A 99 12.52 -14.81 -23.15
C THR A 99 13.40 -14.10 -24.15
#